data_AF-A0A5S5CSY4-F1
#
_entry.id   AF-A0A5S5CSY4-F1
#
_cell.length_a   1.000
_cell.length_b   1.000
_cell.length_c   1.000
_cell.angle_alpha   90.00
_cell.angle_beta   90.00
_cell.angle_gamma   90.00
#
_symmetry.space_group_name_H-M   'P 1'
#
loop_
_entity.id
_entity.type
_entity.pdbx_description
1 polymer ?
#
loop_
_entity_poly.entity_id
_entity_poly.type
_entity_poly.pdbx_seq_one_letter_code
_entity_poly.pdbx_strand_id
1 'polypeptide(L)'
;MSDPIVPSREDADAKAWFYLGHRPDIETWAGLRAEGRQLLEKHLMGVAGQVEELAEDFDAEFETNDLDSGSWPRAGLRRATWTHDGIADVSVVIQWERARLLTPGSNEWPYVAVRLPADAADEERRRQLSEAMKPVRAQLAGSSSRTFPFWRYVHPPAGVPLDPHSLVADLGAAFRELWDAAAPVLDALHARPGSGAAL
;
A
#
# COMPACT_ATOMS: atom_id res chain seq x y z
N MET A 1 41.27 -37.62 -28.96
CA MET A 1 40.22 -37.03 -28.12
C MET A 1 40.58 -35.57 -27.94
N SER A 2 39.80 -34.65 -28.50
CA SER A 2 40.06 -33.22 -28.36
C SER A 2 39.64 -32.78 -26.96
N ASP A 3 40.51 -32.07 -26.26
CA ASP A 3 40.16 -31.49 -24.96
C ASP A 3 39.02 -30.47 -25.13
N PRO A 4 38.03 -30.46 -24.22
CA PRO A 4 36.95 -29.48 -24.28
C PRO A 4 37.51 -28.08 -24.04
N ILE A 5 37.22 -27.17 -24.96
CA ILE A 5 37.53 -25.74 -24.82
C ILE A 5 36.65 -25.20 -23.70
N VAL A 6 37.24 -24.94 -22.53
CA VAL A 6 36.57 -24.20 -21.45
C VAL A 6 36.74 -22.71 -21.73
N PRO A 7 35.66 -21.94 -21.94
CA PRO A 7 35.76 -20.51 -22.18
C PRO A 7 36.44 -19.82 -20.98
N SER A 8 37.39 -18.93 -21.26
CA SER A 8 38.08 -18.14 -20.25
C SER A 8 37.11 -17.18 -19.55
N ARG A 9 37.34 -16.88 -18.26
CA ARG A 9 36.57 -15.84 -17.56
C ARG A 9 36.84 -14.48 -18.18
N GLU A 10 35.90 -13.97 -18.97
CA GLU A 10 35.96 -12.62 -19.53
C GLU A 10 35.43 -11.60 -18.52
N ASP A 11 36.00 -10.39 -18.51
CA ASP A 11 35.52 -9.28 -17.66
C ASP A 11 34.05 -8.89 -17.97
N ALA A 12 33.61 -9.10 -19.22
CA ALA A 12 32.21 -8.92 -19.62
C ALA A 12 31.26 -9.85 -18.84
N ASP A 13 31.75 -11.01 -18.39
CA ASP A 13 30.98 -12.00 -17.63
C ASP A 13 31.18 -11.87 -16.11
N ALA A 14 31.89 -10.84 -15.62
CA ALA A 14 32.25 -10.71 -14.21
C ALA A 14 31.04 -10.80 -13.26
N LYS A 15 29.89 -10.24 -13.65
CA LYS A 15 28.64 -10.34 -12.87
C LYS A 15 28.09 -11.76 -12.82
N ALA A 16 28.15 -12.49 -13.93
CA ALA A 16 27.70 -13.87 -14.00
C ALA A 16 28.61 -14.79 -13.16
N TRP A 17 29.92 -14.59 -13.25
CA TRP A 17 30.89 -15.32 -12.42
C TRP A 17 30.78 -15.01 -10.93
N PHE A 18 30.52 -13.74 -10.58
CA PHE A 18 30.20 -13.36 -9.20
C PHE A 18 28.96 -14.10 -8.71
N TYR A 19 27.87 -14.08 -9.48
CA TYR A 19 26.64 -14.81 -9.14
C TYR A 19 26.92 -16.31 -8.96
N LEU A 20 27.58 -16.96 -9.92
CA LEU A 20 27.87 -18.39 -9.86
C LEU A 20 28.75 -18.76 -8.66
N GLY A 21 29.73 -17.91 -8.31
CA GLY A 21 30.59 -18.10 -7.15
C GLY A 21 29.89 -17.93 -5.80
N HIS A 22 28.84 -17.10 -5.74
CA HIS A 22 28.10 -16.80 -4.51
C HIS A 22 26.67 -17.36 -4.52
N ARG A 23 26.34 -18.21 -5.49
CA ARG A 23 24.98 -18.74 -5.66
C ARG A 23 24.42 -19.35 -4.37
N PRO A 24 25.15 -20.20 -3.61
CA PRO A 24 24.62 -20.76 -2.37
C PRO A 24 24.21 -19.70 -1.34
N ASP A 25 25.00 -18.64 -1.17
CA ASP A 25 24.72 -17.57 -0.22
C ASP A 25 23.52 -16.73 -0.69
N ILE A 26 23.45 -16.42 -1.98
CA ILE A 26 22.35 -15.66 -2.58
C ILE A 26 21.02 -16.41 -2.39
N GLU A 27 21.00 -17.71 -2.67
CA GLU A 27 19.80 -18.54 -2.48
C GLU A 27 19.43 -18.66 -0.99
N THR A 28 20.42 -18.76 -0.11
CA THR A 28 20.20 -18.75 1.35
C THR A 28 19.55 -17.44 1.81
N TRP A 29 20.08 -16.29 1.36
CA TRP A 29 19.50 -14.98 1.69
C TRP A 29 18.13 -14.77 1.06
N ALA A 30 17.87 -15.32 -0.13
CA ALA A 30 16.54 -15.33 -0.72
C ALA A 30 15.54 -16.16 0.10
N GLY A 31 15.97 -17.30 0.64
CA GLY A 31 15.20 -18.10 1.60
C GLY A 31 14.86 -17.34 2.87
N LEU A 32 15.85 -16.72 3.51
CA LEU A 32 15.64 -15.88 4.71
C LEU A 32 14.69 -14.70 4.45
N ARG A 33 14.71 -14.12 3.24
CA ARG A 33 13.74 -13.09 2.85
C ARG A 33 12.31 -13.63 2.81
N ALA A 34 12.12 -14.87 2.38
CA ALA A 34 10.80 -15.50 2.37
C ALA A 34 10.27 -15.70 3.80
N GLU A 35 11.12 -16.14 4.72
CA GLU A 35 10.79 -16.25 6.15
C GLU A 35 10.50 -14.87 6.77
N GLY A 36 11.34 -13.87 6.46
CA GLY A 36 11.14 -12.49 6.91
C GLY A 36 9.82 -11.88 6.43
N ARG A 37 9.41 -12.18 5.19
CA ARG A 37 8.09 -11.77 4.66
C ARG A 37 6.95 -12.39 5.46
N GLN A 38 7.00 -13.68 5.75
CA GLN A 38 5.95 -14.37 6.51
C GLN A 38 5.84 -13.82 7.94
N LEU A 39 6.98 -13.54 8.56
CA LEU A 39 7.01 -12.88 9.87
C LEU A 39 6.36 -11.50 9.79
N LEU A 40 6.81 -10.64 8.86
CA LEU A 40 6.26 -9.29 8.70
C LEU A 40 4.75 -9.33 8.43
N GLU A 41 4.31 -10.22 7.56
CA GLU A 41 2.90 -10.42 7.24
C GLU A 41 2.07 -10.72 8.49
N LYS A 42 2.55 -11.60 9.37
CA LYS A 42 1.87 -11.90 10.65
C LYS A 42 1.65 -10.64 11.50
N HIS A 43 2.63 -9.74 11.54
CA HIS A 43 2.48 -8.46 12.24
C HIS A 43 1.50 -7.52 11.53
N LEU A 44 1.56 -7.44 10.20
CA LEU A 44 0.65 -6.63 9.41
C LEU A 44 -0.81 -7.07 9.52
N MET A 45 -1.10 -8.37 9.71
CA MET A 45 -2.47 -8.82 9.98
C MET A 45 -3.05 -8.22 11.26
N GLY A 46 -2.20 -7.90 12.25
CA GLY A 46 -2.62 -7.24 13.49
C GLY A 46 -3.11 -5.80 13.29
N VAL A 47 -2.79 -5.17 12.16
CA VAL A 47 -3.26 -3.81 11.82
C VAL A 47 -4.78 -3.76 11.70
N ALA A 48 -5.41 -4.83 11.24
CA ALA A 48 -6.86 -4.86 11.07
C ALA A 48 -7.61 -4.57 12.38
N GLY A 49 -7.19 -5.20 13.49
CA GLY A 49 -7.79 -4.96 14.80
C GLY A 49 -7.58 -3.52 15.28
N GLN A 50 -6.40 -2.94 15.04
CA GLN A 50 -6.14 -1.53 15.39
C GLN A 50 -7.00 -0.56 14.59
N VAL A 51 -7.22 -0.83 13.31
CA VAL A 51 -8.09 0.00 12.45
C VAL A 51 -9.56 -0.17 12.83
N GLU A 52 -9.98 -1.38 13.22
CA GLU A 52 -11.33 -1.64 13.73
C GLU A 52 -11.61 -0.88 15.02
N GLU A 53 -10.67 -0.85 15.96
CA GLU A 53 -10.78 -0.04 17.19
C GLU A 53 -10.97 1.46 16.89
N LEU A 54 -10.31 1.99 15.85
CA LEU A 54 -10.45 3.38 15.42
C LEU A 54 -11.82 3.69 14.77
N ALA A 55 -12.58 2.68 14.35
CA ALA A 55 -13.86 2.89 13.68
C ALA A 55 -14.87 3.61 14.60
N GLU A 56 -14.90 3.23 15.88
CA GLU A 56 -15.75 3.85 16.89
C GLU A 56 -15.34 5.31 17.15
N ASP A 57 -14.04 5.56 17.34
CA ASP A 57 -13.50 6.90 17.59
C ASP A 57 -13.80 7.88 16.45
N PHE A 58 -13.85 7.38 15.21
CA PHE A 58 -14.03 8.19 14.02
C PHE A 58 -15.47 8.28 13.53
N ASP A 59 -16.41 7.57 14.14
CA ASP A 59 -17.77 7.37 13.63
C ASP A 59 -17.72 6.92 12.15
N ALA A 60 -17.05 5.80 11.95
CA ALA A 60 -16.74 5.24 10.63
C ALA A 60 -17.08 3.74 10.57
N GLU A 61 -17.29 3.26 9.35
CA GLU A 61 -17.49 1.85 9.06
C GLU A 61 -16.14 1.19 8.74
N PHE A 62 -15.89 0.05 9.39
CA PHE A 62 -14.71 -0.77 9.15
C PHE A 62 -14.86 -1.62 7.89
N GLU A 63 -13.84 -1.60 7.04
CA GLU A 63 -13.77 -2.38 5.80
C GLU A 63 -12.50 -3.20 5.73
N THR A 64 -12.63 -4.46 5.30
CA THR A 64 -11.50 -5.36 5.07
C THR A 64 -11.57 -5.99 3.70
N ASN A 65 -10.43 -6.47 3.21
CA ASN A 65 -10.36 -7.33 2.04
C ASN A 65 -9.11 -8.22 2.11
N ASP A 66 -9.19 -9.44 1.58
CA ASP A 66 -8.07 -10.37 1.41
C ASP A 66 -7.26 -10.70 2.70
N LEU A 67 -7.76 -10.38 3.90
CA LEU A 67 -7.04 -10.58 5.16
C LEU A 67 -6.72 -12.06 5.39
N ASP A 68 -7.68 -12.96 5.19
CA ASP A 68 -7.46 -14.40 5.41
C ASP A 68 -6.86 -15.10 4.19
N SER A 69 -7.22 -14.67 2.99
CA SER A 69 -6.77 -15.27 1.73
C SER A 69 -6.85 -14.25 0.59
N GLY A 70 -5.87 -14.22 -0.30
CA GLY A 70 -5.76 -13.21 -1.37
C GLY A 70 -4.34 -12.69 -1.57
N SER A 71 -4.15 -11.75 -2.49
CA SER A 71 -2.81 -11.19 -2.80
C SER A 71 -2.61 -9.79 -2.20
N TRP A 72 -3.71 -9.12 -1.87
CA TRP A 72 -3.70 -7.70 -1.50
C TRP A 72 -4.50 -7.42 -0.22
N PRO A 73 -4.04 -7.93 0.94
CA PRO A 73 -4.71 -7.70 2.22
C PRO A 73 -4.89 -6.21 2.49
N ARG A 74 -6.03 -5.86 3.07
CA ARG A 74 -6.44 -4.48 3.30
C ARG A 74 -7.33 -4.38 4.53
N ALA A 75 -7.10 -3.33 5.31
CA ALA A 75 -7.97 -2.87 6.38
C ALA A 75 -8.15 -1.36 6.25
N GLY A 76 -9.34 -0.84 6.51
CA GLY A 76 -9.61 0.57 6.32
C GLY A 76 -10.93 1.02 6.92
N LEU A 77 -11.20 2.31 6.79
CA LEU A 77 -12.38 2.98 7.30
C LEU A 77 -13.03 3.81 6.21
N ARG A 78 -14.35 3.95 6.28
CA ARG A 78 -15.08 4.98 5.53
C ARG A 78 -16.18 5.59 6.37
N ARG A 79 -16.58 6.82 6.07
CA ARG A 79 -17.83 7.37 6.62
C ARG A 79 -19.03 6.87 5.82
N ALA A 80 -20.16 6.65 6.50
CA ALA A 80 -21.43 6.29 5.88
C ALA A 80 -21.93 7.35 4.88
N THR A 81 -21.51 8.61 5.06
CA THR A 81 -21.86 9.75 4.20
C THR A 81 -21.03 9.82 2.91
N TRP A 82 -19.95 9.02 2.79
CA TRP A 82 -19.10 9.01 1.60
C TRP A 82 -19.68 8.10 0.53
N THR A 83 -20.81 8.53 -0.03
CA THR A 83 -21.53 7.80 -1.07
C THR A 83 -21.68 8.63 -2.33
N HIS A 84 -21.57 7.99 -3.49
CA HIS A 84 -21.83 8.55 -4.81
C HIS A 84 -22.83 7.64 -5.52
N ASP A 85 -23.93 8.21 -6.03
CA ASP A 85 -25.06 7.46 -6.61
C ASP A 85 -25.60 6.33 -5.72
N GLY A 86 -25.59 6.53 -4.40
CA GLY A 86 -26.08 5.57 -3.41
C GLY A 86 -25.13 4.39 -3.13
N ILE A 87 -23.92 4.43 -3.68
CA ILE A 87 -22.88 3.41 -3.48
C ILE A 87 -21.71 4.03 -2.71
N ALA A 88 -21.01 3.24 -1.89
CA ALA A 88 -19.79 3.68 -1.22
C ALA A 88 -18.76 4.21 -2.24
N ASP A 89 -18.31 5.45 -2.05
CA ASP A 89 -17.48 6.17 -3.03
C ASP A 89 -15.98 6.03 -2.76
N VAL A 90 -15.57 6.04 -1.49
CA VAL A 90 -14.17 5.96 -1.09
C VAL A 90 -13.98 5.36 0.31
N SER A 91 -12.79 4.82 0.56
CA SER A 91 -12.30 4.46 1.90
C SER A 91 -10.85 4.89 2.10
N VAL A 92 -10.46 5.15 3.35
CA VAL A 92 -9.06 5.31 3.76
C VAL A 92 -8.56 3.95 4.22
N VAL A 93 -7.43 3.48 3.71
CA VAL A 93 -7.00 2.08 3.88
C VAL A 93 -5.51 1.97 4.16
N ILE A 94 -5.13 0.93 4.90
CA ILE A 94 -3.80 0.32 4.89
C ILE A 94 -3.85 -0.91 3.97
N GLN A 95 -2.87 -1.05 3.08
CA GLN A 95 -2.80 -2.15 2.12
C GLN A 95 -1.35 -2.57 1.83
N TRP A 96 -1.14 -3.84 1.50
CA TRP A 96 0.16 -4.39 1.08
C TRP A 96 0.02 -5.51 0.06
N GLU A 97 1.11 -5.86 -0.64
CA GLU A 97 1.15 -7.00 -1.57
C GLU A 97 1.96 -8.14 -0.97
N ARG A 98 1.31 -9.25 -0.62
CA ARG A 98 1.94 -10.40 0.04
C ARG A 98 3.18 -10.91 -0.69
N ALA A 99 3.06 -11.07 -2.01
CA ALA A 99 4.11 -11.66 -2.83
C ALA A 99 5.37 -10.78 -2.95
N ARG A 100 5.25 -9.47 -2.68
CA ARG A 100 6.31 -8.49 -2.99
C ARG A 100 6.88 -7.77 -1.79
N LEU A 101 6.33 -7.98 -0.59
CA LEU A 101 6.94 -7.48 0.65
C LEU A 101 8.45 -7.78 0.68
N LEU A 102 9.26 -6.84 1.16
CA LEU A 102 10.72 -6.98 1.28
C LEU A 102 11.44 -7.32 -0.04
N THR A 103 10.80 -7.17 -1.20
CA THR A 103 11.42 -7.38 -2.51
C THR A 103 11.87 -6.02 -3.07
N PRO A 104 13.19 -5.75 -3.12
CA PRO A 104 13.70 -4.45 -3.54
C PRO A 104 13.24 -4.07 -4.94
N GLY A 105 12.89 -2.81 -5.13
CA GLY A 105 12.44 -2.27 -6.42
C GLY A 105 11.02 -2.68 -6.81
N SER A 106 10.22 -3.15 -5.85
CA SER A 106 8.81 -3.49 -6.06
C SER A 106 7.89 -2.86 -5.01
N ASN A 107 6.69 -3.42 -4.83
CA ASN A 107 5.79 -3.11 -3.71
C ASN A 107 6.33 -3.70 -2.40
N GLU A 108 7.52 -3.22 -2.02
CA GLU A 108 8.33 -3.74 -0.92
C GLU A 108 7.70 -3.48 0.44
N TRP A 109 6.92 -2.41 0.54
CA TRP A 109 6.40 -1.87 1.79
C TRP A 109 4.87 -1.77 1.78
N PRO A 110 4.25 -1.86 2.96
CA PRO A 110 2.84 -1.49 3.13
C PRO A 110 2.64 0.01 2.86
N TYR A 111 1.41 0.38 2.53
CA TYR A 111 1.07 1.77 2.22
C TYR A 111 -0.28 2.16 2.81
N VAL A 112 -0.45 3.47 3.01
CA VAL A 112 -1.72 4.10 3.33
C VAL A 112 -2.28 4.76 2.07
N ALA A 113 -3.59 4.70 1.87
CA ALA A 113 -4.24 5.24 0.68
C ALA A 113 -5.66 5.73 0.93
N VAL A 114 -6.11 6.68 0.12
CA VAL A 114 -7.53 6.89 -0.17
C VAL A 114 -7.82 6.06 -1.41
N ARG A 115 -8.82 5.18 -1.35
CA ARG A 115 -9.11 4.19 -2.38
C ARG A 115 -10.52 4.35 -2.92
N LEU A 116 -10.66 4.30 -4.25
CA LEU A 116 -11.97 4.14 -4.90
C LEU A 116 -12.36 2.66 -4.99
N PRO A 117 -13.66 2.33 -5.09
CA PRO A 117 -14.14 1.01 -5.48
C PRO A 117 -13.43 0.51 -6.75
N ALA A 118 -13.17 -0.80 -6.81
CA ALA A 118 -12.47 -1.40 -7.96
C ALA A 118 -13.21 -1.17 -9.28
N ASP A 119 -14.54 -1.11 -9.22
CA ASP A 119 -15.44 -0.94 -10.37
C ASP A 119 -15.87 0.51 -10.60
N ALA A 120 -15.17 1.50 -9.99
CA ALA A 120 -15.44 2.91 -10.23
C ALA A 120 -15.15 3.27 -11.71
N ALA A 121 -16.18 3.17 -12.55
CA ALA A 121 -16.14 3.47 -13.96
C ALA A 121 -16.30 4.99 -14.24
N ASP A 122 -16.80 5.75 -13.27
CA ASP A 122 -17.02 7.18 -13.41
C ASP A 122 -15.70 7.96 -13.39
N GLU A 123 -15.21 8.29 -14.57
CA GLU A 123 -13.97 9.05 -14.76
C GLU A 123 -14.06 10.47 -14.21
N GLU A 124 -15.24 11.08 -14.25
CA GLU A 124 -15.48 12.43 -13.75
C GLU A 124 -15.42 12.44 -12.23
N ARG A 125 -16.10 11.50 -11.57
CA ARG A 125 -16.03 11.36 -10.13
C ARG A 125 -14.60 11.11 -9.64
N ARG A 126 -13.88 10.22 -10.33
CA ARG A 126 -12.45 9.99 -10.07
C ARG A 126 -11.62 11.27 -10.20
N ARG A 127 -11.87 12.08 -11.24
CA ARG A 127 -11.18 13.37 -11.43
C ARG A 127 -11.49 14.32 -10.28
N GLN A 128 -12.75 14.44 -9.87
CA GLN A 128 -13.16 15.28 -8.73
C GLN A 128 -12.45 14.87 -7.43
N LEU A 129 -12.41 13.58 -7.12
CA LEU A 129 -11.69 13.05 -5.96
C LEU A 129 -10.19 13.32 -6.04
N SER A 130 -9.57 13.08 -7.20
CA SER A 130 -8.15 13.33 -7.40
C SER A 130 -7.79 14.82 -7.25
N GLU A 131 -8.64 15.72 -7.77
CA GLU A 131 -8.48 17.16 -7.61
C GLU A 131 -8.66 17.60 -6.15
N ALA A 132 -9.70 17.09 -5.48
CA ALA A 132 -9.95 17.38 -4.07
C ALA A 132 -8.77 16.94 -3.19
N MET A 133 -8.13 15.81 -3.49
CA MET A 133 -6.98 15.30 -2.73
C MET A 133 -5.64 16.03 -2.99
N LYS A 134 -5.58 17.04 -3.88
CA LYS A 134 -4.34 17.79 -4.16
C LYS A 134 -3.67 18.37 -2.90
N PRO A 135 -4.40 19.05 -1.98
CA PRO A 135 -3.81 19.62 -0.77
C PRO A 135 -3.26 18.53 0.15
N VAL A 136 -3.98 17.42 0.30
CA VAL A 136 -3.56 16.27 1.12
C VAL A 136 -2.29 15.64 0.57
N ARG A 137 -2.19 15.47 -0.76
CA ARG A 137 -0.96 14.99 -1.41
C ARG A 137 0.22 15.91 -1.16
N ALA A 138 0.02 17.22 -1.25
CA ALA A 138 1.07 18.20 -0.99
C ALA A 138 1.53 18.19 0.48
N GLN A 139 0.59 18.07 1.42
CA GLN A 139 0.87 18.04 2.85
C GLN A 139 1.61 16.76 3.27
N LEU A 140 1.15 15.60 2.81
CA LEU A 140 1.63 14.29 3.30
C LEU A 140 2.63 13.60 2.36
N ALA A 141 3.12 14.32 1.34
CA ALA A 141 4.01 13.82 0.29
C ALA A 141 3.47 12.54 -0.40
N GLY A 142 2.17 12.53 -0.68
CA GLY A 142 1.50 11.40 -1.34
C GLY A 142 1.49 11.49 -2.86
N SER A 143 1.27 10.35 -3.50
CA SER A 143 1.08 10.21 -4.95
C SER A 143 -0.39 9.93 -5.30
N SER A 144 -0.74 9.98 -6.58
CA SER A 144 -2.05 9.59 -7.10
C SER A 144 -1.92 8.53 -8.19
N SER A 145 -2.91 7.67 -8.33
CA SER A 145 -3.06 6.74 -9.44
C SER A 145 -4.55 6.57 -9.79
N ARG A 146 -4.85 5.69 -10.74
CA ARG A 146 -6.22 5.45 -11.20
C ARG A 146 -7.19 5.07 -10.08
N THR A 147 -6.77 4.21 -9.16
CA THR A 147 -7.60 3.68 -8.06
C THR A 147 -7.33 4.35 -6.72
N PHE A 148 -6.39 5.31 -6.69
CA PHE A 148 -5.94 5.96 -5.47
C PHE A 148 -5.79 7.46 -5.70
N PRO A 149 -6.75 8.30 -5.28
CA PRO A 149 -6.58 9.76 -5.30
C PRO A 149 -5.41 10.20 -4.41
N PHE A 150 -5.08 9.41 -3.40
CA PHE A 150 -3.91 9.55 -2.55
C PHE A 150 -3.36 8.16 -2.22
N TRP A 151 -2.04 7.98 -2.26
CA TRP A 151 -1.36 6.86 -1.61
C TRP A 151 0.10 7.20 -1.31
N ARG A 152 0.69 6.56 -0.29
CA ARG A 152 2.14 6.56 -0.03
C ARG A 152 2.57 5.32 0.73
N TYR A 153 3.77 4.81 0.45
CA TYR A 153 4.38 3.78 1.28
C TYR A 153 4.74 4.32 2.66
N VAL A 154 4.68 3.44 3.65
CA VAL A 154 5.28 3.67 4.96
C VAL A 154 6.61 2.94 4.97
N HIS A 155 7.68 3.72 4.86
CA HIS A 155 9.04 3.21 4.80
C HIS A 155 9.65 3.13 6.21
N PRO A 156 10.30 2.02 6.56
CA PRO A 156 11.15 2.00 7.74
C PRO A 156 12.33 2.99 7.57
N PRO A 157 12.87 3.55 8.67
CA PRO A 157 14.03 4.43 8.61
C PRO A 157 15.23 3.76 7.93
N ALA A 158 15.87 4.48 7.00
CA ALA A 158 17.04 3.97 6.31
C ALA A 158 18.21 3.70 7.29
N GLY A 159 18.88 2.56 7.12
CA GLY A 159 20.08 2.22 7.90
C GLY A 159 19.81 1.66 9.30
N VAL A 160 18.54 1.45 9.68
CA VAL A 160 18.15 0.83 10.95
C VAL A 160 17.65 -0.60 10.67
N PRO A 161 17.94 -1.59 11.53
CA PRO A 161 17.32 -2.91 11.44
C PRO A 161 15.79 -2.80 11.44
N LEU A 162 15.13 -3.53 10.53
CA LEU A 162 13.68 -3.55 10.46
C LEU A 162 13.10 -4.20 11.73
N ASP A 163 12.27 -3.45 12.45
CA ASP A 163 11.41 -3.96 13.52
C ASP A 163 9.95 -3.95 13.04
N PRO A 164 9.31 -5.13 12.88
CA PRO A 164 7.90 -5.23 12.49
C PRO A 164 6.94 -4.48 13.41
N HIS A 165 7.22 -4.41 14.72
CA HIS A 165 6.36 -3.70 15.67
C HIS A 165 6.38 -2.20 15.44
N SER A 166 7.58 -1.63 15.29
CA SER A 166 7.76 -0.22 14.94
C SER A 166 7.08 0.12 13.61
N LEU A 167 7.22 -0.73 12.58
CA LEU A 167 6.55 -0.48 11.29
C LEU A 167 5.02 -0.48 11.41
N VAL A 168 4.44 -1.39 12.19
CA VAL A 168 2.99 -1.41 12.44
C VAL A 168 2.53 -0.15 13.17
N ALA A 169 3.31 0.33 14.14
CA ALA A 169 3.01 1.60 14.82
C ALA A 169 3.08 2.80 13.85
N ASP A 170 4.11 2.84 12.99
CA ASP A 170 4.26 3.87 11.96
C ASP A 170 3.11 3.84 10.95
N LEU A 171 2.62 2.65 10.59
CA LEU A 171 1.44 2.50 9.73
C LEU A 171 0.18 3.06 10.39
N GLY A 172 -0.05 2.74 11.67
CA GLY A 172 -1.19 3.28 12.42
C GLY A 172 -1.14 4.80 12.51
N ALA A 173 0.04 5.36 12.79
CA ALA A 173 0.25 6.81 12.81
C ALA A 173 0.01 7.44 11.44
N ALA A 174 0.56 6.86 10.36
CA ALA A 174 0.39 7.35 9.00
C ALA A 174 -1.07 7.25 8.52
N PHE A 175 -1.81 6.23 8.97
CA PHE A 175 -3.22 6.05 8.66
C PHE A 175 -4.06 7.13 9.34
N ARG A 176 -3.82 7.39 10.63
CA ARG A 176 -4.49 8.46 11.37
C ARG A 176 -4.20 9.83 10.77
N GLU A 177 -2.94 10.11 10.46
CA GLU A 177 -2.53 11.36 9.80
C GLU A 177 -3.26 11.53 8.45
N LEU A 178 -3.37 10.46 7.67
CA LEU A 178 -4.13 10.48 6.41
C LEU A 178 -5.62 10.71 6.65
N TRP A 179 -6.22 10.02 7.64
CA TRP A 179 -7.62 10.19 7.98
C TRP A 179 -7.93 11.65 8.35
N ASP A 180 -7.16 12.22 9.27
CA ASP A 180 -7.36 13.58 9.77
C ASP A 180 -7.23 14.62 8.65
N ALA A 181 -6.34 14.39 7.68
CA ALA A 181 -6.16 15.29 6.54
C ALA A 181 -7.21 15.08 5.42
N ALA A 182 -7.58 13.83 5.14
CA ALA A 182 -8.46 13.49 4.02
C ALA A 182 -9.94 13.63 4.37
N ALA A 183 -10.35 13.24 5.58
CA ALA A 183 -11.77 13.18 5.96
C ALA A 183 -12.49 14.52 5.77
N PRO A 184 -11.97 15.69 6.22
CA PRO A 184 -12.66 16.97 6.02
C PRO A 184 -12.84 17.33 4.54
N VAL A 185 -11.88 16.96 3.70
CA VAL A 185 -11.92 17.22 2.25
C VAL A 185 -12.94 16.32 1.57
N LEU A 186 -12.99 15.05 1.97
CA LEU A 186 -13.97 14.09 1.48
C LEU A 186 -15.38 14.46 1.95
N ASP A 187 -15.55 14.88 3.20
CA ASP A 187 -16.82 15.38 3.75
C ASP A 187 -17.33 16.57 2.93
N ALA A 188 -16.46 17.56 2.67
CA ALA A 188 -16.82 18.73 1.88
C ALA A 188 -17.18 18.38 0.43
N LEU A 189 -16.58 17.34 -0.15
CA LEU A 189 -16.90 16.88 -1.50
C LEU A 189 -18.26 16.19 -1.55
N HIS A 190 -18.60 15.37 -0.55
CA HIS A 190 -19.86 14.62 -0.49
C HIS A 190 -21.04 15.44 0.03
N ALA A 191 -20.79 16.51 0.79
CA ALA A 191 -21.82 17.44 1.22
C ALA A 191 -22.34 18.37 0.10
N ARG A 192 -21.65 18.44 -1.04
CA ARG A 192 -22.12 19.23 -2.19
C ARG A 192 -23.29 18.51 -2.85
N PRO A 193 -24.49 19.13 -2.95
CA PRO A 193 -25.56 18.57 -3.75
C PRO A 193 -25.05 18.44 -5.19
N GLY A 194 -25.22 17.26 -5.79
CA GLY A 194 -24.75 16.97 -7.15
C GLY A 194 -25.18 18.08 -8.10
N SER A 195 -24.25 18.64 -8.86
CA SER A 195 -24.58 19.55 -9.97
C SER A 195 -25.24 18.71 -11.08
N GLY A 196 -26.51 18.40 -10.89
CA GLY A 196 -27.25 17.43 -11.68
C GLY A 196 -28.75 17.57 -11.49
N ALA A 197 -29.27 18.78 -11.68
CA ALA A 197 -30.68 19.03 -11.98
C ALA A 197 -30.81 20.35 -12.76
N ALA A 198 -30.36 20.34 -14.01
CA ALA A 198 -30.99 21.19 -15.01
C ALA A 198 -32.26 20.44 -15.46
N LEU A 199 -33.40 20.81 -14.87
CA LEU A 199 -34.71 20.60 -15.47
C LEU A 199 -34.90 21.57 -16.64
#